data_AF-A0A657PM27-F1
#
_entry.id   AF-A0A657PM27-F1
#
_cell.length_a   1.000
_cell.length_b   1.000
_cell.length_c   1.000
_cell.angle_alpha   90.00
_cell.angle_beta   90.00
_cell.angle_gamma   90.00
#
_symmetry.space_group_name_H-M   'P 1'
#
loop_
_entity.id
_entity.type
_entity.pdbx_description
1 polymer ?
#
loop_
_entity_poly.entity_id
_entity_poly.type
_entity_poly.pdbx_seq_one_letter_code
_entity_poly.pdbx_strand_id
1 'polypeptide(L)' 'DAQGEVTVRLEREGRIVNGQGADTDIVIASAKAYINAHNKLAQAPERAHPQQGDV' A
#
# COMPACT_ATOMS: atom_id res chain seq x y z
N ASP A 1 -20.50 11.34 11.29
CA ASP A 1 -19.97 9.97 11.18
C ASP A 1 -18.45 10.03 11.23
N ALA A 2 -17.81 9.16 12.01
CA ALA A 2 -16.36 9.18 12.21
C ALA A 2 -15.69 8.22 11.22
N GLN A 3 -14.63 8.68 10.56
CA GLN A 3 -13.77 7.84 9.71
C GLN A 3 -12.62 7.27 10.53
N GLY A 4 -12.31 5.98 10.37
CA GLY A 4 -11.11 5.35 10.89
C GLY A 4 -10.00 5.30 9.84
N GLU A 5 -8.77 5.57 10.25
CA GLU A 5 -7.58 5.40 9.42
C GLU A 5 -6.73 4.24 9.97
N VAL A 6 -6.27 3.37 9.07
CA VAL A 6 -5.46 2.19 9.41
C VAL A 6 -4.20 2.16 8.55
N THR A 7 -3.08 1.85 9.20
CA THR A 7 -1.81 1.55 8.52
C THR A 7 -1.41 0.11 8.80
N VAL A 8 -1.05 -0.63 7.75
CA VAL A 8 -0.55 -2.01 7.83
C VAL A 8 0.89 -2.05 7.31
N ARG A 9 1.79 -2.68 8.06
CA ARG A 9 3.18 -2.91 7.67
C ARG A 9 3.38 -4.37 7.31
N LEU A 10 3.88 -4.66 6.11
CA LEU A 10 4.21 -6.01 5.67
C LEU A 10 5.71 -6.12 5.35
N GLU A 11 6.26 -7.31 5.58
CA GLU A 11 7.64 -7.66 5.27
C GLU A 11 7.67 -8.97 4.48
N ARG A 12 8.48 -9.02 3.41
CA ARG A 12 8.83 -10.25 2.68
C ARG A 12 10.23 -10.13 2.12
N GLU A 13 11.05 -11.15 2.37
CA GLU A 13 12.42 -11.25 1.80
C GLU A 13 13.25 -9.97 2.07
N GLY A 14 13.12 -9.40 3.28
CA GLY A 14 13.81 -8.16 3.69
C GLY A 14 13.24 -6.86 3.10
N ARG A 15 12.23 -6.92 2.23
CA ARG A 15 11.50 -5.74 1.73
C ARG A 15 10.33 -5.42 2.64
N ILE A 16 10.28 -4.18 3.12
CA ILE A 16 9.22 -3.68 4.00
C ILE A 16 8.40 -2.63 3.26
N VAL A 17 7.07 -2.75 3.32
CA VAL A 17 6.14 -1.76 2.76
C VAL A 17 5.03 -1.43 3.74
N ASN A 18 4.51 -0.21 3.64
CA ASN A 18 3.35 0.25 4.40
C ASN A 18 2.15 0.43 3.45
N GLY A 19 1.00 -0.08 3.86
CA GLY A 19 -0.29 0.15 3.23
C GLY A 19 -1.20 0.98 4.13
N GLN A 20 -2.08 1.76 3.51
CA GLN A 20 -3.00 2.66 4.19
C GLN A 20 -4.43 2.38 3.72
N GLY A 21 -5.38 2.52 4.63
CA GLY A 21 -6.81 2.37 4.34
C GLY A 21 -7.62 3.25 5.27
N ALA A 22 -8.68 3.83 4.72
CA ALA A 22 -9.62 4.65 5.47
C ALA A 22 -11.06 4.23 5.14
N ASP A 23 -11.87 4.11 6.18
CA ASP A 23 -13.29 3.77 6.08
C ASP A 23 -14.00 4.09 7.41
N THR A 24 -15.31 4.30 7.37
CA THR A 24 -16.14 4.41 8.58
C THR A 24 -16.22 3.09 9.34
N ASP A 25 -16.06 1.96 8.65
CA ASP A 25 -15.93 0.62 9.23
C ASP A 25 -14.44 0.25 9.37
N ILE A 26 -14.00 0.01 10.60
CA ILE A 26 -12.59 -0.27 10.89
C ILE A 26 -12.09 -1.59 10.28
N VAL A 27 -12.95 -2.59 10.07
CA VAL A 27 -12.60 -3.86 9.42
C VAL A 27 -12.37 -3.63 7.93
N ILE A 28 -13.22 -2.81 7.29
CA ILE A 28 -13.03 -2.42 5.89
C ILE A 28 -11.76 -1.59 5.71
N ALA A 29 -11.51 -0.60 6.60
CA ALA A 29 -10.27 0.18 6.59
C ALA A 29 -9.02 -0.71 6.70
N SER A 30 -9.07 -1.71 7.59
CA SER A 30 -7.99 -2.68 7.78
C SER A 30 -7.76 -3.55 6.56
N ALA A 31 -8.83 -4.05 5.92
CA ALA A 31 -8.74 -4.82 4.69
C ALA A 31 -8.14 -3.98 3.54
N LYS A 32 -8.59 -2.73 3.38
CA LYS A 32 -8.03 -1.78 2.40
C LYS A 32 -6.54 -1.55 2.62
N ALA A 33 -6.12 -1.33 3.87
CA ALA A 33 -4.71 -1.12 4.22
C ALA A 33 -3.85 -2.36 3.91
N TYR A 34 -4.35 -3.55 4.24
CA TYR A 34 -3.65 -4.81 3.93
C TYR A 34 -3.50 -5.02 2.42
N ILE A 35 -4.58 -4.90 1.64
CA ILE A 35 -4.54 -5.07 0.18
C ILE A 35 -3.57 -4.05 -0.44
N ASN A 36 -3.58 -2.80 0.03
CA ASN A 36 -2.64 -1.78 -0.41
C ASN A 36 -1.17 -2.17 -0.14
N ALA A 37 -0.86 -2.66 1.07
CA ALA A 37 0.48 -3.12 1.41
C ALA A 37 0.87 -4.36 0.59
N HIS A 38 -0.03 -5.32 0.45
CA HIS A 38 0.22 -6.55 -0.29
C HIS A 38 0.53 -6.26 -1.77
N ASN A 39 -0.26 -5.39 -2.41
CA ASN A 39 -0.02 -5.00 -3.81
C ASN A 39 1.35 -4.32 -3.96
N LYS A 40 1.73 -3.43 -3.04
CA LYS A 40 3.06 -2.81 -3.02
C LYS A 40 4.18 -3.85 -2.86
N LEU A 41 3.95 -4.90 -2.08
CA LEU A 41 4.94 -5.95 -1.82
C LEU A 41 5.08 -6.91 -3.01
N ALA A 42 3.96 -7.25 -3.64
CA ALA A 42 3.87 -8.18 -4.78
C ALA A 42 4.33 -7.54 -6.10
N GLN A 43 4.16 -6.23 -6.28
CA GLN A 43 4.70 -5.52 -7.43
C GLN A 43 6.23 -5.49 -7.35
N ALA A 44 6.91 -5.98 -8.39
CA ALA A 44 8.33 -5.73 -8.60
C ALA A 44 8.58 -4.21 -8.62
N PRO A 45 9.77 -3.72 -8.22
CA PRO A 45 10.08 -2.30 -8.28
C PRO A 45 10.23 -1.86 -9.74
N GLU A 46 9.12 -1.77 -10.48
CA GLU A 46 9.04 -1.00 -11.71
C GLU A 46 8.94 0.46 -11.30
N ARG A 47 10.06 1.00 -10.83
CA ARG A 47 10.25 2.44 -10.82
C ARG A 47 10.36 2.82 -12.29
N ALA A 48 9.25 3.26 -12.89
CA ALA A 48 9.32 3.98 -14.15
C ALA A 48 10.33 5.11 -13.95
N HIS A 49 11.49 4.98 -14.60
CA HIS A 49 12.53 5.99 -14.52
C HIS A 49 11.90 7.28 -15.06
N PRO A 50 11.85 8.39 -14.29
CA PRO A 50 11.13 9.60 -14.69
C PRO A 50 11.74 10.32 -15.91
N GLN A 51 12.69 9.67 -16.58
CA GLN A 51 13.46 10.17 -17.72
C GLN A 51 13.33 9.27 -18.96
N GLN A 52 12.45 8.26 -18.98
CA GLN A 52 12.07 7.56 -20.21
C GLN A 52 11.01 8.36 -20.96
N GLY A 53 11.37 9.57 -21.38
CA GLY A 53 10.70 10.28 -22.45
C GLY A 53 11.77 10.49 -23.51
N ASP A 54 11.67 9.77 -24.62
CA ASP A 54 12.51 10.04 -25.79
C ASP A 54 12.33 11.51 -26.17
N VAL A 55 13.45 12.24 -26.27
CA VAL A 55 13.51 13.59 -26.86
C VAL A 55 13.95 13.48 -28.30
#